data_AF-A0A1Y2GCM6-F1
#
_entry.id   AF-A0A1Y2GCM6-F1
#
_cell.length_a   1.000
_cell.length_b   1.000
_cell.length_c   1.000
_cell.angle_alpha   90.00
_cell.angle_beta   90.00
_cell.angle_gamma   90.00
#
_symmetry.space_group_name_H-M   'P 1'
#
loop_
_entity.id
_entity.type
_entity.pdbx_description
1 polymer ?
#
loop_
_entity_poly.entity_id
_entity_poly.type
_entity_poly.pdbx_seq_one_letter_code
_entity_poly.pdbx_strand_id
1 'polypeptide(L)'
;MPTIRTRNQRLTDAIEQRFLRAVEEVRRQVENGDDADLFQLETYANILSFMYRNRYLRPRCRKPYSTELRDRVLDAYNAEDYSGIIRLTPEQFQELAEILGRAPLFQLRKTGDPLANIKIQLKVTLFRLGTKGISIKKVAWVFGCSVGAVHSYTWRCIKAINNLVEQFVVWPDIEEKLEILKWFKENKGFPHML
;
A
#
# COMPACT_ATOMS: atom_id res chain seq x y z
N MET A 1 -23.78 15.07 -2.63
CA MET A 1 -22.52 15.72 -2.21
C MET A 1 -21.73 16.13 -3.45
N PRO A 2 -21.33 17.40 -3.61
CA PRO A 2 -20.59 17.83 -4.80
C PRO A 2 -19.18 17.24 -4.79
N THR A 3 -18.83 16.51 -5.86
CA THR A 3 -17.50 15.92 -6.05
C THR A 3 -16.49 17.05 -6.25
N ILE A 4 -15.61 17.27 -5.27
CA ILE A 4 -14.56 18.29 -5.36
C ILE A 4 -13.61 17.91 -6.50
N ARG A 5 -13.72 18.62 -7.64
CA ARG A 5 -12.81 18.41 -8.78
C ARG A 5 -11.38 18.73 -8.37
N THR A 6 -10.49 17.77 -8.60
CA THR A 6 -9.04 17.91 -8.37
C THR A 6 -8.46 19.00 -9.29
N ARG A 7 -7.32 19.59 -8.90
CA ARG A 7 -6.62 20.62 -9.70
C ARG A 7 -6.37 20.19 -11.15
N ASN A 8 -6.06 18.91 -11.37
CA ASN A 8 -5.83 18.36 -12.71
C ASN A 8 -7.12 18.28 -13.52
N GLN A 9 -8.25 17.88 -12.92
CA GLN A 9 -9.55 17.86 -13.61
C GLN A 9 -9.95 19.25 -14.08
N ARG A 10 -9.79 20.28 -13.23
CA ARG A 10 -10.07 21.67 -13.62
C ARG A 10 -9.21 22.15 -14.79
N LEU A 11 -7.95 21.71 -14.85
CA LEU A 11 -7.05 22.05 -15.94
C LEU A 11 -7.45 21.35 -17.24
N THR A 12 -7.82 20.06 -17.18
CA THR A 12 -8.34 19.32 -18.34
C THR A 12 -9.60 19.97 -18.87
N ASP A 13 -10.57 20.26 -18.00
CA ASP A 13 -11.83 20.91 -18.36
C ASP A 13 -11.57 22.26 -19.06
N ALA A 14 -10.64 23.06 -18.54
CA ALA A 14 -10.32 24.37 -19.12
C ALA A 14 -9.68 24.26 -20.51
N ILE A 15 -8.85 23.24 -20.74
CA ILE A 15 -8.19 23.02 -22.04
C ILE A 15 -9.20 22.43 -23.05
N GLU A 16 -10.10 21.54 -22.63
CA GLU A 16 -11.18 21.04 -23.48
C GLU A 16 -12.11 22.17 -23.95
N GLN A 17 -12.48 23.08 -23.04
CA GLN A 17 -13.29 24.24 -23.40
C GLN A 17 -12.58 25.15 -24.42
N ARG A 18 -11.26 25.32 -24.30
CA ARG A 18 -10.46 26.08 -25.29
C ARG A 18 -10.36 25.34 -26.62
N PHE A 19 -10.21 24.02 -26.60
CA PHE A 19 -10.20 23.20 -27.82
C PHE A 19 -11.53 23.31 -28.57
N LEU A 20 -12.67 23.19 -27.88
CA LEU A 20 -14.00 23.32 -28.51
C LEU A 20 -14.20 24.70 -29.15
N ARG A 21 -13.78 25.78 -28.47
CA ARG A 21 -13.83 27.13 -29.05
C ARG A 21 -12.94 27.27 -30.28
N ALA A 22 -11.75 26.66 -30.27
CA ALA A 22 -10.87 26.67 -31.44
C ALA A 22 -11.48 25.90 -32.63
N VAL A 23 -12.18 24.79 -32.37
CA VAL A 23 -12.94 24.05 -33.39
C VAL A 23 -14.04 24.92 -34.00
N GLU A 24 -14.81 25.62 -33.16
CA GLU A 24 -15.88 26.51 -33.62
C GLU A 24 -15.35 27.67 -34.48
N GLU A 25 -14.22 28.27 -34.08
CA GLU A 25 -13.58 29.36 -34.82
C GLU A 25 -13.06 28.90 -36.18
N VAL A 26 -12.33 27.79 -36.23
CA VAL A 26 -11.88 27.18 -37.49
C VAL A 26 -13.06 26.86 -38.40
N ARG A 27 -14.14 26.29 -37.84
CA ARG A 27 -15.35 26.00 -38.61
C ARG A 27 -15.96 27.27 -39.21
N ARG A 28 -16.00 28.38 -38.46
CA ARG A 28 -16.52 29.66 -38.92
C ARG A 28 -15.67 30.26 -40.05
N GLN A 29 -14.35 30.15 -39.95
CA GLN A 29 -13.42 30.60 -41.01
C GLN A 29 -13.67 29.85 -42.31
N VAL A 30 -13.82 28.53 -42.24
CA VAL A 30 -14.17 27.70 -43.41
C VAL A 30 -15.53 28.07 -44.00
N GLU A 31 -16.55 28.30 -43.17
CA GLU A 31 -17.88 28.72 -43.62
C GLU A 31 -17.86 30.10 -44.30
N ASN A 32 -16.97 31.00 -43.88
CA ASN A 32 -16.80 32.33 -44.46
C ASN A 32 -15.90 32.33 -45.73
N GLY A 33 -15.24 31.22 -46.04
CA GLY A 33 -14.27 31.13 -47.14
C GLY A 33 -12.89 31.73 -46.83
N ASP A 34 -12.58 31.94 -45.55
CA ASP A 34 -11.27 32.39 -45.08
C ASP A 34 -10.30 31.19 -44.94
N ASP A 35 -8.99 31.46 -45.05
CA ASP A 35 -7.97 30.46 -44.73
C ASP A 35 -8.00 30.11 -43.23
N ALA A 36 -8.22 28.83 -42.94
CA ALA A 36 -8.42 28.39 -41.56
C ALA A 36 -7.10 28.18 -40.79
N ASP A 37 -6.97 28.78 -39.61
CA ASP A 37 -5.81 28.60 -38.72
C ASP A 37 -5.90 27.30 -37.90
N LEU A 38 -5.39 26.21 -38.45
CA LEU A 38 -5.36 24.90 -37.80
C LEU A 38 -4.30 24.75 -36.70
N PHE A 39 -3.35 25.68 -36.59
CA PHE A 39 -2.21 25.55 -35.67
C PHE A 39 -2.65 25.52 -34.21
N GLN A 40 -3.63 26.34 -33.85
CA GLN A 40 -4.19 26.36 -32.50
C GLN A 40 -4.91 25.05 -32.17
N LEU A 41 -5.66 24.50 -33.13
CA LEU A 41 -6.39 23.25 -32.98
C LEU A 41 -5.43 22.08 -32.73
N GLU A 42 -4.36 21.99 -33.53
CA GLU A 42 -3.32 20.98 -33.38
C GLU A 42 -2.60 21.10 -32.02
N THR A 43 -2.29 22.33 -31.61
CA THR A 43 -1.66 22.60 -30.31
C THR A 43 -2.52 22.09 -29.15
N TYR A 44 -3.82 22.44 -29.13
CA TYR A 44 -4.72 21.99 -28.08
C TYR A 44 -4.96 20.47 -28.12
N ALA A 45 -5.07 19.87 -29.31
CA ALA A 45 -5.21 18.42 -29.48
C ALA A 45 -3.99 17.66 -28.91
N ASN A 46 -2.78 18.15 -29.20
CA ASN A 46 -1.53 17.59 -28.68
C ASN A 46 -1.45 17.69 -27.15
N ILE A 47 -1.84 18.83 -26.58
CA ILE A 47 -1.89 19.01 -25.13
C ILE A 47 -2.91 18.06 -24.49
N LEU A 48 -4.12 17.97 -25.02
CA LEU A 48 -5.14 17.04 -24.51
C LEU A 48 -4.69 15.59 -24.61
N SER A 49 -4.13 15.19 -25.76
CA SER A 49 -3.57 13.85 -25.96
C SER A 49 -2.48 13.53 -24.93
N PHE A 50 -1.57 14.48 -24.66
CA PHE A 50 -0.57 14.34 -23.62
C PHE A 50 -1.19 14.20 -22.22
N MET A 51 -2.19 15.01 -21.88
CA MET A 51 -2.88 14.94 -20.59
C MET A 51 -3.66 13.63 -20.38
N TYR A 52 -4.30 13.13 -21.43
CA TYR A 52 -5.06 11.87 -21.40
C TYR A 52 -4.14 10.65 -21.31
N ARG A 53 -2.98 10.69 -21.97
CA ARG A 53 -1.97 9.61 -21.89
C ARG A 53 -1.22 9.61 -20.56
N ASN A 54 -1.00 10.78 -19.97
CA ASN A 54 -0.18 10.92 -18.76
C ASN A 54 -1.05 11.14 -17.51
N ARG A 55 -1.09 10.13 -16.63
CA ARG A 55 -1.75 10.25 -15.32
C ARG A 55 -1.21 11.41 -14.46
N TYR A 56 0.04 11.81 -14.68
CA TYR A 56 0.68 12.90 -13.95
C TYR A 56 1.36 13.85 -14.94
N LEU A 57 1.01 15.14 -14.87
CA LEU A 57 1.59 16.19 -15.71
C LEU A 57 3.00 16.60 -15.28
N ARG A 58 3.42 16.17 -14.09
CA ARG A 58 4.78 16.34 -13.59
C ARG A 58 5.33 14.96 -13.23
N PRO A 59 6.62 14.71 -13.49
CA PRO A 59 7.29 13.52 -12.96
C PRO A 59 7.04 13.41 -11.45
N ARG A 60 6.72 12.19 -10.98
CA ARG A 60 6.58 11.95 -9.53
C ARG A 60 7.97 12.05 -8.91
N CYS A 61 8.24 13.11 -8.16
CA CYS A 61 9.41 13.17 -7.31
C CYS A 61 9.17 12.25 -6.09
N ARG A 62 9.98 11.19 -5.95
CA ARG A 62 9.97 10.37 -4.74
C ARG A 62 10.50 11.23 -3.60
N LYS A 63 9.73 11.35 -2.53
CA LYS A 63 10.25 11.94 -1.29
C LYS A 63 11.40 11.06 -0.78
N PRO A 64 12.55 11.65 -0.41
CA PRO A 64 13.66 10.87 0.14
C PRO A 64 13.25 10.39 1.54
N TYR A 65 13.17 9.07 1.69
CA TYR A 65 13.01 8.45 3.00
C TYR A 65 14.18 7.49 3.23
N SER A 66 14.65 7.40 4.48
CA SER A 66 15.65 6.40 4.84
C SER A 66 15.03 5.01 4.82
N THR A 67 15.73 4.04 4.24
CA THR A 67 15.33 2.62 4.26
C THR A 67 16.22 1.77 5.15
N GLU A 68 17.24 2.37 5.77
CA GLU A 68 18.24 1.70 6.62
C GLU A 68 17.60 0.87 7.73
N LEU A 69 16.55 1.39 8.38
CA LEU A 69 15.88 0.67 9.45
C LEU A 69 15.40 -0.71 8.99
N ARG A 70 14.72 -0.74 7.84
CA ARG A 70 14.05 -1.95 7.34
C ARG A 70 14.99 -2.91 6.60
N ASP A 71 16.05 -2.38 6.01
CA ASP A 71 16.94 -3.12 5.11
C ASP A 71 18.21 -3.60 5.83
N ARG A 72 18.63 -2.94 6.92
CA ARG A 72 19.89 -3.26 7.62
C ARG A 72 19.79 -3.26 9.14
N VAL A 73 19.30 -2.16 9.74
CA VAL A 73 19.41 -1.94 11.20
C VAL A 73 18.65 -3.00 11.98
N LEU A 74 17.39 -3.29 11.60
CA LEU A 74 16.60 -4.31 12.29
C LEU A 74 17.27 -5.69 12.25
N ASP A 75 17.91 -6.06 11.15
CA ASP A 75 18.53 -7.39 11.03
C ASP A 75 19.86 -7.49 11.81
N ALA A 76 20.40 -6.36 12.28
CA ALA A 76 21.59 -6.29 13.13
C ALA A 76 21.28 -6.21 14.63
N TYR A 77 20.01 -6.10 15.02
CA TYR A 77 19.61 -6.02 16.43
C TYR A 77 19.73 -7.37 17.11
N ASN A 78 19.96 -7.36 18.43
CA ASN A 78 19.81 -8.56 19.24
C ASN A 78 18.32 -8.97 19.29
N ALA A 79 18.05 -10.19 19.72
CA ALA A 79 16.70 -10.74 19.72
C ALA A 79 15.71 -9.94 20.60
N GLU A 80 16.18 -9.36 21.71
CA GLU A 80 15.35 -8.58 22.63
C GLU A 80 14.91 -7.25 22.01
N ASP A 81 15.84 -6.49 21.46
CA ASP A 81 15.58 -5.22 20.77
C ASP A 81 14.72 -5.44 19.52
N TYR A 82 14.99 -6.52 18.77
CA TYR A 82 14.18 -6.90 17.62
C TYR A 82 12.73 -7.18 18.04
N SER A 83 12.54 -7.99 19.08
CA SER A 83 11.21 -8.36 19.58
C SER A 83 10.47 -7.17 20.19
N GLY A 84 11.19 -6.24 20.83
CA GLY A 84 10.63 -4.99 21.34
C GLY A 84 9.94 -4.15 20.26
N ILE A 85 10.48 -4.16 19.04
CA ILE A 85 9.98 -3.40 17.89
C ILE A 85 8.99 -4.21 17.05
N ILE A 86 9.34 -5.43 16.66
CA ILE A 86 8.60 -6.27 15.71
C ILE A 86 7.56 -7.16 16.39
N ARG A 87 7.64 -7.35 17.72
CA ARG A 87 6.76 -8.22 18.53
C ARG A 87 6.88 -9.72 18.27
N LEU A 88 7.91 -10.13 17.53
CA LEU A 88 8.28 -11.53 17.30
C LEU A 88 9.79 -11.67 17.47
N THR A 89 10.26 -12.86 17.85
CA THR A 89 11.69 -13.16 17.76
C THR A 89 12.13 -13.21 16.29
N PRO A 90 13.43 -13.05 16.00
CA PRO A 90 13.94 -13.17 14.63
C PRO A 90 13.57 -14.51 13.95
N GLU A 91 13.58 -15.60 14.72
CA GLU A 91 13.26 -16.95 14.24
C GLU A 91 11.77 -17.07 13.89
N GLN A 92 10.89 -16.63 14.79
CA GLN A 92 9.44 -16.61 14.56
C GLN A 92 9.07 -15.72 13.37
N PHE A 93 9.75 -14.57 13.24
CA PHE A 93 9.57 -13.69 12.11
C PHE A 93 9.95 -14.37 10.79
N GLN A 94 11.08 -15.08 10.76
CA GLN A 94 11.55 -15.78 9.58
C GLN A 94 10.58 -16.89 9.16
N GLU A 95 10.14 -17.70 10.12
CA GLU A 95 9.16 -18.77 9.89
C GLU A 95 7.84 -18.20 9.35
N LEU A 96 7.31 -17.15 9.98
CA LEU A 96 6.09 -16.49 9.52
C LEU A 96 6.27 -15.91 8.10
N ALA A 97 7.41 -15.31 7.79
CA ALA A 97 7.69 -14.79 6.46
C ALA A 97 7.73 -15.88 5.39
N GLU A 98 8.24 -17.07 5.72
CA GLU A 98 8.28 -18.23 4.83
C GLU A 98 6.88 -18.82 4.59
N ILE A 99 6.09 -18.99 5.66
CA ILE A 99 4.70 -19.46 5.56
C ILE A 99 3.89 -18.50 4.70
N LEU A 100 3.93 -17.20 5.00
CA LEU A 100 3.18 -16.19 4.25
C LEU A 100 3.69 -16.03 2.82
N GLY A 101 4.99 -16.21 2.56
CA GLY A 101 5.60 -16.10 1.24
C GLY A 101 5.03 -17.09 0.21
N ARG A 102 4.45 -18.21 0.67
CA ARG A 102 3.78 -19.21 -0.18
C ARG A 102 2.38 -18.77 -0.63
N ALA A 103 1.80 -17.73 -0.03
CA ALA A 103 0.45 -17.29 -0.38
C ALA A 103 0.41 -16.58 -1.75
N PRO A 104 -0.62 -16.83 -2.59
CA PRO A 104 -0.75 -16.21 -3.92
C PRO A 104 -0.74 -14.67 -3.91
N LEU A 105 -1.14 -14.05 -2.79
CA LEU A 105 -1.15 -12.61 -2.56
C LEU A 105 0.25 -11.95 -2.69
N PHE A 106 1.32 -12.74 -2.59
CA PHE A 106 2.70 -12.28 -2.70
C PHE A 106 3.41 -12.74 -3.97
N GLN A 107 2.74 -13.54 -4.83
CA GLN A 107 3.32 -14.10 -6.05
C GLN A 107 2.92 -13.32 -7.31
N LEU A 108 1.74 -12.68 -7.36
CA LEU A 108 1.27 -11.99 -8.56
C LEU A 108 1.15 -10.46 -8.43
N ARG A 109 1.58 -9.76 -9.48
CA ARG A 109 1.14 -8.41 -9.82
C ARG A 109 0.53 -8.38 -11.23
N LYS A 110 -0.49 -7.55 -11.41
CA LYS A 110 -1.08 -7.24 -12.72
C LYS A 110 -0.21 -6.30 -13.58
N THR A 111 0.84 -5.66 -13.04
CA THR A 111 1.67 -4.70 -13.79
C THR A 111 3.07 -4.44 -13.17
N GLY A 112 4.10 -4.60 -14.01
CA GLY A 112 5.31 -3.76 -14.12
C GLY A 112 6.44 -3.87 -13.07
N ASP A 113 6.14 -3.65 -11.79
CA ASP A 113 7.19 -3.51 -10.77
C ASP A 113 7.21 -4.72 -9.82
N PRO A 114 8.38 -5.23 -9.39
CA PRO A 114 8.45 -6.31 -8.42
C PRO A 114 7.78 -5.92 -7.10
N LEU A 115 7.07 -6.88 -6.50
CA LEU A 115 6.54 -6.73 -5.14
C LEU A 115 7.71 -6.51 -4.18
N ALA A 116 7.54 -5.61 -3.21
CA ALA A 116 8.52 -5.51 -2.13
C ALA A 116 8.63 -6.86 -1.42
N ASN A 117 9.85 -7.23 -1.01
CA ASN A 117 10.14 -8.47 -0.30
C ASN A 117 9.11 -8.69 0.83
N ILE A 118 8.57 -9.91 0.97
CA ILE A 118 7.62 -10.27 2.03
C ILE A 118 8.11 -9.83 3.41
N LYS A 119 9.41 -9.97 3.68
CA LYS A 119 10.03 -9.53 4.94
C LYS A 119 9.83 -8.03 5.18
N ILE A 120 9.98 -7.20 4.16
CA ILE A 120 9.75 -5.74 4.27
C ILE A 120 8.29 -5.45 4.58
N GLN A 121 7.36 -6.11 3.87
CA GLN A 121 5.93 -5.91 4.08
C GLN A 121 5.51 -6.35 5.49
N LEU A 122 6.06 -7.46 5.95
CA LEU A 122 5.79 -8.02 7.27
C LEU A 122 6.37 -7.15 8.38
N LYS A 123 7.63 -6.67 8.26
CA LYS A 123 8.24 -5.71 9.21
C LYS A 123 7.36 -4.46 9.38
N VAL A 124 6.93 -3.86 8.26
CA VAL A 124 6.04 -2.67 8.26
C VAL A 124 4.71 -2.98 8.94
N THR A 125 4.12 -4.14 8.66
CA THR A 125 2.81 -4.54 9.19
C THR A 125 2.88 -4.79 10.69
N LEU A 126 3.83 -5.59 11.14
CA LEU A 126 4.00 -5.95 12.54
C LEU A 126 4.33 -4.73 13.39
N PHE A 127 5.24 -3.87 12.94
CA PHE A 127 5.53 -2.61 13.62
C PHE A 127 4.28 -1.72 13.76
N ARG A 128 3.49 -1.61 12.69
CA ARG A 128 2.25 -0.82 12.71
C ARG A 128 1.25 -1.37 13.71
N LEU A 129 1.04 -2.69 13.74
CA LEU A 129 0.07 -3.34 14.63
C LEU A 129 0.56 -3.37 16.08
N GLY A 130 1.86 -3.50 16.30
CA GLY A 130 2.51 -3.54 17.61
C GLY A 130 2.73 -2.17 18.26
N THR A 131 2.50 -1.07 17.54
CA THR A 131 2.72 0.30 18.03
C THR A 131 1.40 1.05 18.18
N LYS A 132 0.96 1.26 19.43
CA LYS A 132 -0.28 1.97 19.75
C LYS A 132 -0.21 3.44 19.32
N GLY A 133 -1.25 3.92 18.63
CA GLY A 133 -1.42 5.35 18.32
C GLY A 133 -0.51 5.91 17.22
N ILE A 134 0.25 5.08 16.50
CA ILE A 134 1.11 5.56 15.41
C ILE A 134 0.31 5.87 14.14
N SER A 135 0.59 7.02 13.52
CA SER A 135 -0.03 7.37 12.24
C SER A 135 0.63 6.63 11.07
N ILE A 136 -0.16 6.32 10.04
CA ILE A 136 0.35 5.64 8.82
C ILE A 136 1.46 6.46 8.14
N LYS A 137 1.38 7.80 8.21
CA LYS A 137 2.44 8.70 7.70
C LYS A 137 3.75 8.51 8.46
N LYS A 138 3.71 8.35 9.79
CA LYS A 138 4.90 8.08 10.60
C LYS A 138 5.49 6.71 10.27
N VAL A 139 4.66 5.67 10.14
CA VAL A 139 5.13 4.33 9.71
C VAL A 139 5.83 4.41 8.35
N ALA A 140 5.21 5.10 7.38
CA ALA A 140 5.76 5.30 6.05
C ALA A 140 7.15 5.98 6.09
N TRP A 141 7.30 6.99 6.95
CA TRP A 141 8.56 7.71 7.16
C TRP A 141 9.63 6.81 7.79
N VAL A 142 9.29 6.08 8.85
CA VAL A 142 10.19 5.16 9.59
C VAL A 142 10.73 4.04 8.71
N PHE A 143 9.89 3.47 7.84
CA PHE A 143 10.26 2.33 6.99
C PHE A 143 10.66 2.71 5.56
N GLY A 144 10.76 4.01 5.28
CA GLY A 144 11.07 4.55 3.96
C GLY A 144 10.22 4.01 2.82
N CYS A 145 8.90 4.09 2.97
CA CYS A 145 7.95 3.69 1.95
C CYS A 145 6.81 4.71 1.80
N SER A 146 5.93 4.52 0.81
CA SER A 146 4.79 5.42 0.64
C SER A 146 3.65 5.06 1.61
N VAL A 147 2.80 6.02 1.94
CA VAL A 147 1.58 5.78 2.73
C VAL A 147 0.71 4.68 2.11
N GLY A 148 0.57 4.68 0.78
CA GLY A 148 -0.14 3.63 0.05
C GLY A 148 0.52 2.26 0.23
N ALA A 149 1.85 2.20 0.24
CA ALA A 149 2.58 0.97 0.49
C ALA A 149 2.27 0.40 1.89
N VAL A 150 2.29 1.23 2.94
CA VAL A 150 1.92 0.78 4.30
C VAL A 150 0.53 0.15 4.33
N HIS A 151 -0.46 0.78 3.71
CA HIS A 151 -1.82 0.22 3.61
C HIS A 151 -1.83 -1.12 2.87
N SER A 152 -1.21 -1.18 1.68
CA SER A 152 -1.18 -2.39 0.86
C SER A 152 -0.37 -3.52 1.49
N TYR A 153 0.67 -3.22 2.27
CA TYR A 153 1.47 -4.22 3.01
C TYR A 153 0.63 -4.79 4.14
N THR A 154 0.07 -3.91 4.98
CA THR A 154 -0.77 -4.33 6.11
C THR A 154 -1.95 -5.17 5.66
N TRP A 155 -2.68 -4.72 4.63
CA TRP A 155 -3.85 -5.46 4.13
C TRP A 155 -3.47 -6.85 3.61
N ARG A 156 -2.37 -6.98 2.85
CA ARG A 156 -1.93 -8.27 2.32
C ARG A 156 -1.49 -9.22 3.44
N CYS A 157 -0.69 -8.74 4.38
CA CYS A 157 -0.25 -9.54 5.52
C CYS A 157 -1.43 -9.98 6.39
N ILE A 158 -2.36 -9.09 6.74
CA ILE A 158 -3.57 -9.47 7.51
C ILE A 158 -4.40 -10.48 6.74
N LYS A 159 -4.65 -10.27 5.45
CA LYS A 159 -5.43 -11.21 4.65
C LYS A 159 -4.77 -12.58 4.56
N ALA A 160 -3.45 -12.62 4.39
CA ALA A 160 -2.71 -13.88 4.37
C ALA A 160 -2.72 -14.59 5.73
N ILE A 161 -2.56 -13.86 6.83
CA ILE A 161 -2.67 -14.40 8.19
C ILE A 161 -4.07 -14.95 8.45
N ASN A 162 -5.12 -14.22 8.07
CA ASN A 162 -6.49 -14.66 8.25
C ASN A 162 -6.80 -15.95 7.49
N ASN A 163 -6.18 -16.17 6.33
CA ASN A 163 -6.33 -17.42 5.58
C ASN A 163 -5.64 -18.62 6.27
N LEU A 164 -4.79 -18.39 7.27
CA LEU A 164 -4.16 -19.45 8.06
C LEU A 164 -4.96 -19.79 9.31
N VAL A 165 -5.93 -18.96 9.72
CA VAL A 165 -6.66 -19.12 11.00
C VAL A 165 -7.27 -20.51 11.12
N GLU A 166 -7.89 -21.04 10.07
CA GLU A 166 -8.51 -22.38 10.10
C GLU A 166 -7.49 -23.52 10.32
N GLN A 167 -6.21 -23.29 10.02
CA GLN A 167 -5.15 -24.29 10.21
C GLN A 167 -4.56 -24.29 11.62
N PHE A 168 -4.61 -23.14 12.31
CA PHE A 168 -3.92 -22.94 13.60
C PHE A 168 -4.85 -22.63 14.77
N VAL A 169 -6.07 -22.17 14.50
CA VAL A 169 -7.04 -21.78 15.52
C VAL A 169 -8.20 -22.77 15.48
N VAL A 170 -8.12 -23.76 16.35
CA VAL A 170 -9.19 -24.73 16.60
C VAL A 170 -9.72 -24.54 18.01
N TRP A 171 -11.02 -24.76 18.19
CA TRP A 171 -11.58 -24.81 19.54
C TRP A 171 -11.15 -26.12 20.19
N PRO A 172 -10.57 -26.08 21.40
CA PRO A 172 -10.14 -27.29 22.06
C PRO A 172 -11.34 -28.17 22.40
N ASP A 173 -11.19 -29.48 22.21
CA ASP A 173 -12.16 -30.46 22.64
C ASP A 173 -12.19 -30.62 24.18
N ILE A 174 -13.01 -31.55 24.69
CA ILE A 174 -13.17 -31.73 26.14
C ILE A 174 -11.86 -32.21 26.78
N GLU A 175 -11.11 -33.08 26.10
CA GLU A 175 -9.85 -33.64 26.61
C GLU A 175 -8.76 -32.58 26.60
N GLU A 176 -8.59 -31.88 25.48
CA GLU A 176 -7.66 -30.76 25.34
C GLU A 176 -7.95 -29.65 26.36
N LYS A 177 -9.24 -29.35 26.63
CA LYS A 177 -9.63 -28.41 27.68
C LYS A 177 -9.17 -28.84 29.07
N LEU A 178 -9.27 -30.13 29.39
CA LEU A 178 -8.81 -30.66 30.68
C LEU A 178 -7.29 -30.60 30.80
N GLU A 179 -6.56 -30.88 29.71
CA GLU A 179 -5.10 -30.72 29.66
C GLU A 179 -4.67 -29.26 29.84
N ILE A 180 -5.33 -28.33 29.16
CA ILE A 180 -5.10 -26.89 29.30
C ILE A 180 -5.34 -26.47 30.76
N LEU A 181 -6.47 -26.86 31.36
CA LEU A 181 -6.77 -26.56 32.77
C LEU A 181 -5.72 -27.12 33.73
N LYS A 182 -5.27 -28.35 33.50
CA LYS A 182 -4.22 -28.99 34.30
C LYS A 182 -2.90 -28.21 34.20
N TRP A 183 -2.49 -27.85 32.99
CA TRP A 183 -1.29 -27.04 32.77
C TRP A 183 -1.38 -25.67 33.46
N PHE A 184 -2.53 -24.98 33.37
CA PHE A 184 -2.75 -23.70 34.05
C PHE A 184 -2.69 -23.83 35.58
N LYS A 185 -3.26 -24.90 36.13
CA LYS A 185 -3.20 -25.20 37.57
C LYS A 185 -1.76 -25.42 38.03
N GLU A 186 -0.98 -26.18 37.28
CA GLU A 186 0.39 -26.58 37.64
C GLU A 186 1.42 -25.45 37.41
N ASN A 187 1.26 -24.64 36.35
CA ASN A 187 2.29 -23.69 35.92
C ASN A 187 1.95 -22.22 36.20
N LYS A 188 0.68 -21.89 36.41
CA LYS A 188 0.22 -20.49 36.55
C LYS A 188 -0.59 -20.23 37.82
N GLY A 189 -0.99 -21.27 38.56
CA GLY A 189 -1.73 -21.14 39.82
C GLY A 189 -3.19 -20.71 39.67
N PHE A 190 -3.79 -20.82 38.48
CA PHE A 190 -5.17 -20.46 38.20
C PHE A 190 -6.01 -21.71 37.85
N PRO A 191 -6.63 -22.38 38.83
CA PRO A 191 -7.31 -23.67 38.63
C PRO A 191 -8.68 -23.60 37.93
N HIS A 192 -9.20 -22.40 37.64
CA HIS A 192 -10.59 -22.20 37.16
C HIS A 192 -10.72 -21.32 35.91
N MET A 193 -9.67 -21.16 35.09
CA MET A 193 -9.79 -20.41 33.83
C MET A 193 -10.15 -21.32 32.66
N LEU A 194 -11.44 -21.35 32.30
CA LEU A 194 -11.95 -21.58 30.95
C LEU A 194 -13.22 -20.74 30.74
#